data_AF-A0A165QWI9-F1
#
_entry.id   AF-A0A165QWI9-F1
#
_cell.length_a   1.000
_cell.length_b   1.000
_cell.length_c   1.000
_cell.angle_alpha   90.00
_cell.angle_beta   90.00
_cell.angle_gamma   90.00
#
_symmetry.space_group_name_H-M   'P 1'
#
loop_
_entity.id
_entity.type
_entity.pdbx_description
1 polymer ?
#
loop_
_entity_poly.entity_id
_entity_poly.type
_entity_poly.pdbx_seq_one_letter_code
_entity_poly.pdbx_strand_id
1 'polypeptide(L)'
;MATALLVCNLIVFALAAHVNTFHGFFYVADEAPFFLSIFTFLIVGSTFVGDLRGTNPLLSRPRIELPLLALLTLFWLCFNAFSSSRWRFVQAADCGTIPAGDDFSSVAIWCREVQALRSFVWVEWIILAATFVWLTAFTLRASRRGNTRIWSTSLAHATTSPAKSSGMKYINRPSAAFTTGSRSSSFVSHEHDAAFTPQSFGPDFERQSQEHWQNVQHSRNPSDTSSYYSGSQQQQYQQPQQYQQQPPQYQQQQQQSTQPGGYFFGGYGYAQ
;
A
#
# COMPACT_ATOMS: atom_id res chain seq x y z
N MET A 1 -11.19 3.70 1.15
CA MET A 1 -9.82 3.19 1.38
C MET A 1 -9.04 3.13 0.08
N ALA A 2 -9.56 2.49 -0.98
CA ALA A 2 -8.89 2.43 -2.29
C ALA A 2 -8.42 3.80 -2.83
N THR A 3 -9.23 4.86 -2.74
CA THR A 3 -8.85 6.20 -3.19
C THR A 3 -7.64 6.76 -2.45
N ALA A 4 -7.58 6.61 -1.12
CA ALA A 4 -6.44 7.08 -0.32
C ALA A 4 -5.16 6.33 -0.68
N LEU A 5 -5.27 5.01 -0.90
CA LEU A 5 -4.17 4.17 -1.37
C LEU A 5 -3.69 4.60 -2.77
N LEU A 6 -4.61 4.82 -3.73
CA LEU A 6 -4.24 5.27 -5.07
C LEU A 6 -3.54 6.64 -5.08
N VAL A 7 -4.01 7.59 -4.26
CA VAL A 7 -3.38 8.91 -4.14
C VAL A 7 -1.99 8.81 -3.51
N CYS A 8 -1.86 8.06 -2.41
CA CYS A 8 -0.58 7.87 -1.73
C CYS A 8 0.42 7.13 -2.64
N ASN A 9 -0.03 6.08 -3.35
CA ASN A 9 0.77 5.34 -4.32
C ASN A 9 1.24 6.21 -5.49
N LEU A 10 0.41 7.17 -5.96
CA LEU A 10 0.80 8.11 -7.00
C LEU A 10 1.89 9.09 -6.52
N ILE A 11 1.81 9.53 -5.26
CA ILE A 11 2.85 10.36 -4.63
C ILE A 11 4.17 9.57 -4.54
N VAL A 12 4.12 8.32 -4.05
CA VAL A 12 5.31 7.45 -3.96
C VAL A 12 5.90 7.20 -5.35
N PHE A 13 5.07 6.93 -6.35
CA PHE A 13 5.50 6.74 -7.73
C PHE A 13 6.23 7.98 -8.28
N ALA A 14 5.66 9.17 -8.10
CA ALA A 14 6.25 10.42 -8.58
C ALA A 14 7.60 10.72 -7.89
N LEU A 15 7.66 10.58 -6.56
CA LEU A 15 8.89 10.78 -5.79
C LEU A 15 9.97 9.76 -6.18
N ALA A 16 9.60 8.49 -6.32
CA ALA A 16 10.54 7.44 -6.71
C ALA A 16 11.08 7.65 -8.14
N ALA A 17 10.24 8.09 -9.08
CA ALA A 17 10.67 8.41 -10.44
C ALA A 17 11.67 9.57 -10.46
N HIS A 18 11.41 10.63 -9.69
CA HIS A 18 12.29 11.80 -9.64
C HIS A 18 13.64 11.47 -8.98
N VAL A 19 13.63 10.80 -7.82
CA VAL A 19 14.86 10.35 -7.12
C VAL A 19 15.72 9.45 -8.01
N ASN A 20 15.12 8.54 -8.77
CA ASN A 20 15.86 7.63 -9.65
C ASN A 20 16.44 8.30 -10.90
N THR A 21 15.85 9.42 -11.34
CA THR A 21 16.36 10.19 -12.48
C THR A 21 17.76 10.76 -12.16
N PHE A 22 18.01 11.18 -10.92
CA PHE A 22 19.33 11.66 -10.48
C PHE A 22 20.43 10.59 -10.54
N HIS A 23 20.06 9.32 -10.37
CA HIS A 23 21.02 8.19 -10.33
C HIS A 23 21.12 7.46 -11.67
N GLY A 24 20.42 7.95 -12.71
CA GLY A 24 20.40 7.32 -14.04
C GLY A 24 19.98 5.85 -14.02
N PHE A 25 19.13 5.43 -13.06
CA PHE A 25 18.63 4.06 -12.96
C PHE A 25 19.73 2.97 -12.80
N PHE A 26 20.90 3.33 -12.24
CA PHE A 26 22.02 2.39 -12.12
C PHE A 26 21.87 1.35 -10.99
N TYR A 27 21.09 1.65 -9.95
CA TYR A 27 20.95 0.79 -8.78
C TYR A 27 19.55 0.18 -8.71
N VAL A 28 19.41 -1.04 -9.24
CA VAL A 28 18.17 -1.85 -9.22
C VAL A 28 17.55 -1.96 -7.80
N ALA A 29 18.39 -1.92 -6.76
CA ALA A 29 17.95 -1.95 -5.37
C ALA A 29 17.09 -0.73 -4.95
N ASP A 30 17.39 0.46 -5.49
CA ASP A 30 16.70 1.70 -5.13
C ASP A 30 15.45 1.94 -6.01
N GLU A 31 15.27 1.12 -7.06
CA GLU A 31 14.10 1.13 -7.95
C GLU A 31 12.91 0.30 -7.42
N ALA A 32 13.10 -0.47 -6.34
CA ALA A 32 12.05 -1.33 -5.80
C ALA A 32 10.74 -0.58 -5.47
N PRO A 33 10.76 0.59 -4.79
CA PRO A 33 9.53 1.36 -4.53
C PRO A 33 8.84 1.83 -5.81
N PHE A 34 9.61 2.12 -6.87
CA PHE A 34 9.07 2.53 -8.17
C PHE A 34 8.31 1.38 -8.83
N PHE A 35 8.93 0.20 -8.96
CA PHE A 35 8.26 -0.98 -9.55
C PHE A 35 7.07 -1.44 -8.71
N LEU A 36 7.21 -1.49 -7.38
CA LEU A 36 6.12 -1.85 -6.49
C LEU A 36 4.94 -0.87 -6.60
N SER A 37 5.21 0.42 -6.81
CA SER A 37 4.14 1.41 -7.01
C SER A 37 3.39 1.19 -8.33
N ILE A 38 4.08 0.81 -9.40
CA ILE A 38 3.44 0.45 -10.68
C ILE A 38 2.55 -0.79 -10.51
N PHE A 39 3.08 -1.86 -9.91
CA PHE A 39 2.30 -3.08 -9.68
C PHE A 39 1.10 -2.84 -8.77
N THR A 40 1.29 -2.06 -7.70
CA THR A 40 0.21 -1.65 -6.78
C THR A 40 -0.86 -0.86 -7.53
N PHE A 41 -0.45 0.10 -8.37
CA PHE A 41 -1.37 0.90 -9.18
C PHE A 41 -2.20 0.05 -10.13
N LEU A 42 -1.58 -0.92 -10.82
CA LEU A 42 -2.29 -1.81 -11.75
C LEU A 42 -3.28 -2.70 -11.01
N ILE A 43 -2.85 -3.33 -9.90
CA ILE A 43 -3.71 -4.24 -9.12
C ILE A 43 -4.86 -3.46 -8.49
N VAL A 44 -4.57 -2.43 -7.68
CA VAL A 44 -5.60 -1.66 -6.97
C VAL A 44 -6.44 -0.80 -7.92
N GLY A 45 -5.84 -0.28 -8.98
CA GLY A 45 -6.57 0.47 -10.01
C GLY A 45 -7.55 -0.43 -10.75
N SER A 46 -7.15 -1.66 -11.10
CA SER A 46 -8.05 -2.60 -11.78
C SER A 46 -9.21 -3.05 -10.90
N THR A 47 -8.98 -3.31 -9.60
CA THR A 47 -10.04 -3.66 -8.65
C THR A 47 -10.97 -2.46 -8.44
N PHE A 48 -10.43 -1.26 -8.27
CA PHE A 48 -11.21 -0.02 -8.11
C PHE A 48 -12.09 0.28 -9.32
N VAL A 49 -11.56 0.19 -10.55
CA VAL A 49 -12.34 0.37 -11.78
C VAL A 49 -13.41 -0.72 -11.92
N GLY A 50 -13.09 -1.95 -11.53
CA GLY A 50 -14.04 -3.05 -11.48
C GLY A 50 -15.24 -2.75 -10.57
N ASP A 51 -14.95 -2.26 -9.37
CA ASP A 51 -15.96 -1.89 -8.38
C ASP A 51 -16.83 -0.73 -8.86
N LEU A 52 -16.24 0.29 -9.52
CA LEU A 52 -16.99 1.41 -10.10
C LEU A 52 -17.92 0.98 -11.24
N ARG A 53 -17.49 0.01 -12.06
CA ARG A 53 -18.30 -0.50 -13.17
C ARG A 53 -19.44 -1.40 -12.71
N GLY A 54 -19.45 -1.82 -11.44
CA GLY A 54 -20.38 -2.82 -10.95
C GLY A 54 -20.26 -4.16 -11.69
N THR A 55 -19.18 -4.37 -12.44
CA THR A 55 -18.90 -5.68 -13.02
C THR A 55 -18.44 -6.60 -11.89
N ASN A 56 -18.54 -7.91 -12.09
CA ASN A 56 -17.99 -8.88 -11.15
C ASN A 56 -16.64 -9.40 -11.71
N PRO A 57 -15.60 -8.55 -11.78
CA PRO A 57 -14.31 -8.99 -12.31
C PRO A 57 -13.74 -10.05 -11.38
N LEU A 58 -12.93 -10.94 -11.95
CA LEU A 58 -12.27 -12.01 -11.19
C LEU A 58 -11.40 -11.45 -10.07
N LEU A 59 -10.77 -10.27 -10.27
CA LEU A 59 -9.89 -9.64 -9.28
C LEU A 59 -10.63 -9.09 -8.05
N SER A 60 -11.89 -8.66 -8.16
CA SER A 60 -12.67 -8.16 -7.01
C SER A 60 -13.29 -9.28 -6.16
N ARG A 61 -13.00 -10.56 -6.46
CA ARG A 61 -13.45 -11.68 -5.65
C ARG A 61 -12.52 -11.84 -4.46
N PRO A 62 -13.03 -11.94 -3.21
CA PRO A 62 -12.19 -12.06 -2.02
C PRO A 62 -11.15 -13.18 -2.06
N ARG A 63 -11.46 -14.30 -2.75
CA ARG A 63 -10.53 -15.43 -2.93
C ARG A 63 -9.24 -15.06 -3.65
N ILE A 64 -9.28 -14.08 -4.55
CA ILE A 64 -8.13 -13.63 -5.35
C ILE A 64 -7.56 -12.34 -4.75
N GLU A 65 -8.44 -11.43 -4.32
CA GLU A 65 -8.03 -10.14 -3.77
C GLU A 65 -7.22 -10.26 -2.47
N LEU A 66 -7.67 -11.11 -1.52
CA LEU A 66 -6.98 -11.30 -0.24
C LEU A 66 -5.53 -11.80 -0.37
N PRO A 67 -5.24 -12.89 -1.12
CA PRO A 67 -3.86 -13.33 -1.29
C PRO A 67 -3.02 -12.32 -2.07
N LEU A 68 -3.58 -11.61 -3.05
CA LEU A 68 -2.86 -10.55 -3.76
C LEU A 68 -2.49 -9.39 -2.82
N LEU A 69 -3.44 -8.91 -2.01
CA LEU A 69 -3.17 -7.87 -1.01
C LEU A 69 -2.18 -8.34 0.05
N ALA A 70 -2.23 -9.61 0.46
CA ALA A 70 -1.27 -10.18 1.41
C ALA A 70 0.16 -10.19 0.84
N LEU A 71 0.33 -10.67 -0.40
CA LEU A 71 1.63 -10.67 -1.09
C LEU A 71 2.15 -9.25 -1.30
N LEU A 72 1.27 -8.33 -1.71
CA LEU A 72 1.63 -6.94 -1.91
C LEU A 72 2.09 -6.29 -0.60
N THR A 73 1.36 -6.54 0.51
CA THR A 73 1.74 -6.05 1.85
C THR A 73 3.08 -6.60 2.30
N LEU A 74 3.35 -7.88 2.04
CA LEU A 74 4.63 -8.52 2.38
C LEU A 74 5.78 -7.95 1.56
N PHE A 75 5.60 -7.79 0.24
CA PHE A 75 6.63 -7.21 -0.61
C PHE A 75 6.94 -5.77 -0.22
N TRP A 76 5.93 -4.94 0.00
CA TRP A 76 6.14 -3.59 0.54
C TRP A 76 6.94 -3.63 1.84
N LEU A 77 6.56 -4.48 2.80
CA LEU A 77 7.32 -4.60 4.06
C LEU A 77 8.78 -4.98 3.84
N CYS A 78 9.04 -6.02 3.05
CA CYS A 78 10.39 -6.54 2.81
C CYS A 78 11.28 -5.52 2.10
N PHE A 79 10.81 -4.92 1.00
CA PHE A 79 11.58 -3.95 0.25
C PHE A 79 11.75 -2.63 1.02
N ASN A 80 10.73 -2.20 1.77
CA ASN A 80 10.84 -1.00 2.60
C ASN A 80 11.85 -1.17 3.74
N ALA A 81 11.87 -2.35 4.37
CA ALA A 81 12.87 -2.68 5.38
C ALA A 81 14.29 -2.71 4.77
N PHE A 82 14.43 -3.31 3.60
CA PHE A 82 15.69 -3.37 2.87
C PHE A 82 16.19 -1.96 2.46
N SER A 83 15.36 -1.15 1.81
CA SER A 83 15.72 0.22 1.40
C SER A 83 16.00 1.13 2.61
N SER A 84 15.23 1.00 3.69
CA SER A 84 15.47 1.76 4.93
C SER A 84 16.83 1.45 5.55
N SER A 85 17.32 0.21 5.43
CA SER A 85 18.63 -0.18 5.93
C SER A 85 19.79 0.49 5.16
N ARG A 86 19.63 0.67 3.84
CA ARG A 86 20.61 1.35 2.97
C ARG A 86 20.64 2.85 3.25
N TRP A 87 19.48 3.46 3.46
CA TRP A 87 19.36 4.91 3.68
C TRP A 87 19.62 5.33 5.13
N ARG A 88 20.08 4.43 6.00
CA ARG A 88 20.39 4.75 7.41
C ARG A 88 21.42 5.87 7.58
N PHE A 89 22.29 6.05 6.57
CA PHE A 89 23.35 7.05 6.58
C PHE A 89 22.89 8.43 6.10
N VAL A 90 21.72 8.51 5.46
CA VAL A 90 21.12 9.79 5.05
C VAL A 90 20.23 10.25 6.21
N GLN A 91 20.82 10.99 7.15
CA GLN A 91 20.07 11.50 8.29
C GLN A 91 19.31 12.77 7.91
N ALA A 92 18.08 12.90 8.41
CA ALA A 92 17.24 14.08 8.19
C ALA A 92 17.90 15.39 8.66
N ALA A 93 18.75 15.31 9.70
CA ALA A 93 19.46 16.46 10.23
C ALA A 93 20.48 17.03 9.23
N ASP A 94 21.06 16.19 8.38
CA ASP A 94 22.13 16.58 7.47
C ASP A 94 21.61 17.25 6.20
N CYS A 95 20.37 16.94 5.77
CA CYS A 95 19.77 17.59 4.60
C CYS A 95 19.58 19.12 4.79
N GLY A 96 19.50 19.59 6.04
CA GLY A 96 19.35 21.00 6.38
C GLY A 96 20.65 21.78 6.48
N THR A 97 21.80 21.09 6.59
CA THR A 97 23.11 21.72 6.75
C THR A 97 23.83 21.95 5.42
N ILE A 98 23.32 21.38 4.33
CA ILE A 98 23.85 21.59 2.98
C ILE A 98 23.65 23.07 2.61
N PRO A 99 24.74 23.82 2.32
CA PRO A 99 24.63 25.23 1.95
C PRO A 99 23.75 25.38 0.72
N ALA A 100 22.81 26.33 0.75
CA ALA A 100 21.92 26.63 -0.37
C ALA A 100 22.61 27.38 -1.53
N GLY A 101 23.94 27.28 -1.64
CA GLY A 101 24.68 27.86 -2.76
C GLY A 101 24.31 27.19 -4.08
N ASP A 102 24.47 27.91 -5.18
CA ASP A 102 24.03 27.49 -6.52
C ASP A 102 24.55 26.10 -6.90
N ASP A 103 25.79 25.77 -6.49
CA ASP A 103 26.48 24.51 -6.83
C ASP A 103 25.90 23.26 -6.13
N PHE A 104 25.21 23.39 -5.00
CA PHE A 104 24.72 22.25 -4.19
C PHE A 104 23.19 22.19 -4.06
N SER A 105 22.49 23.08 -4.75
CA SER A 105 21.02 23.19 -4.71
C SER A 105 20.31 21.88 -5.11
N SER A 106 20.81 21.18 -6.13
CA SER A 106 20.26 19.91 -6.62
C SER A 106 20.39 18.78 -5.59
N VAL A 107 21.54 18.70 -4.90
CA VAL A 107 21.80 17.69 -3.87
C VAL A 107 20.91 17.92 -2.65
N ALA A 108 20.69 19.18 -2.27
CA ALA A 108 19.80 19.52 -1.17
C ALA A 108 18.34 19.13 -1.47
N ILE A 109 17.87 19.36 -2.70
CA ILE A 109 16.53 18.93 -3.15
C ILE A 109 16.41 17.41 -3.11
N TRP A 110 17.37 16.70 -3.72
CA TRP A 110 17.41 15.23 -3.71
C TRP A 110 17.36 14.65 -2.29
N CYS A 111 18.13 15.22 -1.35
CA CYS A 111 18.15 14.78 0.05
C CYS A 111 16.76 14.87 0.71
N ARG A 112 16.06 15.99 0.48
CA ARG A 112 14.70 16.23 0.99
C ARG A 112 13.68 15.26 0.37
N GLU A 113 13.81 14.98 -0.92
CA GLU A 113 12.92 14.07 -1.63
C GLU A 113 13.12 12.61 -1.21
N VAL A 114 14.35 12.18 -1.01
CA VAL A 114 14.65 10.84 -0.45
C VAL A 114 14.06 10.70 0.95
N GLN A 115 14.16 11.74 1.78
CA GLN A 115 13.53 11.75 3.10
C GLN A 115 12.01 11.68 3.01
N ALA A 116 11.39 12.45 2.12
CA ALA A 116 9.95 12.39 1.88
C ALA A 116 9.53 10.99 1.40
N LEU A 117 10.20 10.46 0.37
CA LEU A 117 9.97 9.13 -0.17
C LEU A 117 10.01 8.06 0.92
N ARG A 118 11.03 8.09 1.79
CA ARG A 118 11.15 7.16 2.92
C ARG A 118 9.91 7.17 3.81
N SER A 119 9.38 8.35 4.14
CA SER A 119 8.19 8.46 4.99
C SER A 119 6.92 7.97 4.27
N PHE A 120 6.70 8.39 3.02
CA PHE A 120 5.50 8.03 2.25
C PHE A 120 5.43 6.53 1.97
N VAL A 121 6.56 5.89 1.72
CA VAL A 121 6.65 4.44 1.52
C VAL A 121 6.17 3.64 2.74
N TRP A 122 6.46 4.11 3.96
CA TRP A 122 5.92 3.51 5.20
C TRP A 122 4.44 3.80 5.39
N VAL A 123 3.98 5.01 5.07
CA VAL A 123 2.56 5.39 5.12
C VAL A 123 1.73 4.54 4.15
N GLU A 124 2.21 4.35 2.93
CA GLU A 124 1.61 3.47 1.91
C GLU A 124 1.45 2.05 2.45
N TRP A 125 2.52 1.50 3.05
CA TRP A 125 2.47 0.18 3.67
C TRP A 125 1.44 0.10 4.80
N ILE A 126 1.33 1.11 5.67
CA ILE A 126 0.33 1.14 6.75
C ILE A 126 -1.09 1.13 6.18
N ILE A 127 -1.36 1.95 5.16
CA ILE A 127 -2.69 2.03 4.50
C ILE A 127 -3.03 0.69 3.84
N LEU A 128 -2.08 0.08 3.15
CA LEU A 128 -2.24 -1.22 2.51
C LEU A 128 -2.50 -2.33 3.56
N ALA A 129 -1.70 -2.38 4.62
CA ALA A 129 -1.85 -3.35 5.72
C ALA A 129 -3.19 -3.17 6.46
N ALA A 130 -3.59 -1.94 6.74
CA ALA A 130 -4.89 -1.64 7.35
C ALA A 130 -6.05 -2.08 6.45
N THR A 131 -5.94 -1.85 5.14
CA THR A 131 -6.93 -2.31 4.15
C THR A 131 -7.01 -3.84 4.13
N PHE A 132 -5.87 -4.53 4.12
CA PHE A 132 -5.81 -6.00 4.19
C PHE A 132 -6.44 -6.56 5.47
N VAL A 133 -6.09 -6.03 6.63
CA VAL A 133 -6.65 -6.46 7.92
C VAL A 133 -8.15 -6.21 7.99
N TRP A 134 -8.60 -5.03 7.55
CA TRP A 134 -10.01 -4.69 7.53
C TRP A 134 -10.81 -5.62 6.62
N LEU A 135 -10.31 -5.87 5.40
CA LEU A 135 -10.96 -6.75 4.42
C LEU A 135 -11.00 -8.21 4.91
N THR A 136 -9.91 -8.68 5.51
CA THR A 136 -9.84 -10.01 6.12
C THR A 136 -10.83 -10.13 7.28
N ALA A 137 -10.88 -9.15 8.18
CA ALA A 137 -11.82 -9.15 9.29
C ALA A 137 -13.28 -9.11 8.80
N PHE A 138 -13.57 -8.31 7.77
CA PHE A 138 -14.88 -8.23 7.14
C PHE A 138 -15.32 -9.58 6.56
N THR A 139 -14.48 -10.20 5.73
CA THR A 139 -14.76 -11.50 5.09
C THR A 139 -14.91 -12.63 6.10
N LEU A 140 -14.06 -12.67 7.13
CA LEU A 140 -14.17 -13.65 8.22
C LEU A 140 -15.48 -13.48 9.02
N ARG A 141 -15.85 -12.24 9.37
CA ARG A 141 -17.12 -11.96 10.07
C ARG A 141 -18.33 -12.38 9.24
N ALA A 142 -18.33 -12.10 7.94
CA ALA A 142 -19.40 -12.52 7.04
C ALA A 142 -19.46 -14.05 6.87
N SER A 143 -18.31 -14.72 6.77
CA SER A 143 -18.23 -16.18 6.69
C SER A 143 -18.76 -16.85 7.96
N ARG A 144 -18.47 -16.28 9.15
CA ARG A 144 -19.00 -16.77 10.44
C ARG A 144 -20.51 -16.63 10.56
N ARG A 145 -21.14 -15.71 9.81
CA ARG A 145 -22.60 -15.56 9.74
C ARG A 145 -23.27 -16.54 8.76
N GLY A 146 -22.52 -17.49 8.18
CA GLY A 146 -23.05 -18.46 7.23
C GLY A 146 -23.23 -17.92 5.81
N ASN A 147 -22.76 -16.70 5.51
CA ASN A 147 -22.81 -16.16 4.15
C ASN A 147 -21.68 -16.73 3.29
N THR A 148 -21.85 -17.94 2.78
CA THR A 148 -20.87 -18.62 1.93
C THR A 148 -20.72 -17.96 0.54
N ARG A 149 -21.71 -17.18 0.10
CA ARG A 149 -21.70 -16.47 -1.19
C ARG A 149 -20.70 -15.30 -1.25
N ILE A 150 -20.17 -14.85 -0.11
CA ILE A 150 -19.17 -13.78 -0.09
C ILE A 150 -17.90 -14.17 -0.85
N TRP A 151 -17.57 -15.46 -0.89
CA TRP A 151 -16.36 -15.94 -1.54
C TRP A 151 -16.45 -16.01 -3.07
N SER A 152 -17.66 -16.00 -3.63
CA SER A 152 -17.91 -16.08 -5.07
C SER A 152 -18.40 -14.77 -5.69
N THR A 153 -18.73 -13.79 -4.86
CA THR A 153 -19.33 -12.51 -5.27
C THR A 153 -18.35 -11.37 -4.99
N SER A 154 -18.35 -10.33 -5.84
CA SER A 154 -17.61 -9.09 -5.56
C SER A 154 -18.10 -8.45 -4.25
N LEU A 155 -17.18 -7.89 -3.47
CA LEU A 155 -17.47 -7.21 -2.21
C LEU A 155 -18.46 -6.05 -2.37
N ALA A 156 -18.40 -5.33 -3.50
CA ALA A 156 -19.31 -4.24 -3.81
C ALA A 156 -20.79 -4.69 -3.89
N HIS A 157 -21.03 -5.95 -4.28
CA HIS A 157 -22.38 -6.53 -4.39
C HIS A 157 -22.84 -7.24 -3.12
N ALA A 158 -21.92 -7.55 -2.20
CA ALA A 158 -22.25 -8.29 -0.99
C ALA A 158 -23.05 -7.46 0.03
N THR A 159 -22.95 -6.12 -0.02
CA THR A 159 -23.64 -5.20 0.91
C THR A 159 -25.07 -4.89 0.52
N THR A 160 -25.44 -5.03 -0.75
CA THR A 160 -26.76 -4.62 -1.27
C THR A 160 -27.77 -5.74 -1.34
N SER A 161 -27.39 -6.99 -1.09
CA SER A 161 -28.37 -8.06 -0.93
C SER A 161 -28.90 -7.97 0.51
N PRO A 162 -30.07 -7.34 0.77
CA PRO A 162 -30.70 -7.46 2.09
C PRO A 162 -30.72 -8.95 2.35
N ALA A 163 -30.19 -9.39 3.49
CA ALA A 163 -30.22 -10.79 3.89
C ALA A 163 -31.63 -11.22 3.59
N LYS A 164 -31.81 -11.98 2.49
CA LYS A 164 -33.13 -12.35 2.04
C LYS A 164 -33.61 -13.05 3.28
N SER A 165 -34.56 -12.43 3.96
CA SER A 165 -35.40 -13.10 4.92
C SER A 165 -35.96 -14.17 4.02
N SER A 166 -35.22 -15.28 3.95
CA SER A 166 -35.75 -16.59 3.76
C SER A 166 -36.81 -16.53 4.81
N GLY A 167 -38.01 -16.13 4.38
CA GLY A 167 -39.23 -16.57 4.99
C GLY A 167 -38.89 -18.01 5.19
N MET A 168 -38.55 -18.29 6.44
CA MET A 168 -38.37 -19.60 6.96
C MET A 168 -39.75 -20.13 6.62
N LYS A 169 -39.88 -20.73 5.43
CA LYS A 169 -40.69 -21.91 5.28
C LYS A 169 -40.13 -22.70 6.43
N TYR A 170 -40.85 -22.65 7.55
CA TYR A 170 -40.97 -23.76 8.42
C TYR A 170 -41.24 -24.90 7.44
N ILE A 171 -40.17 -25.48 6.91
CA ILE A 171 -40.13 -26.89 6.67
C ILE A 171 -40.45 -27.35 8.07
N ASN A 172 -41.74 -27.60 8.30
CA ASN A 172 -42.21 -28.44 9.37
C ASN A 172 -41.23 -29.59 9.33
N ARG A 173 -40.21 -29.51 10.17
CA ARG A 173 -39.38 -30.64 10.51
C ARG A 173 -40.46 -31.53 11.08
N PRO A 174 -40.91 -32.58 10.37
CA PRO A 174 -41.87 -33.45 10.98
C PRO A 174 -41.13 -33.91 12.23
N SER A 175 -41.66 -33.52 13.40
CA SER A 175 -41.35 -34.22 14.62
C SER A 175 -41.38 -35.69 14.22
N ALA A 176 -40.30 -36.40 14.49
CA ALA A 176 -40.27 -37.84 14.34
C ALA A 176 -41.28 -38.39 15.36
N ALA A 177 -42.56 -38.24 15.05
CA ALA A 177 -43.64 -39.03 15.56
C ALA A 177 -43.44 -40.36 14.86
N PHE A 178 -42.71 -41.21 15.58
CA PHE A 178 -42.93 -42.64 15.50
C PHE A 178 -44.42 -42.87 15.70
N THR A 179 -45.19 -42.96 14.62
CA THR A 179 -46.55 -43.48 14.64
C THR A 179 -46.91 -44.04 13.27
N THR A 180 -46.98 -45.35 13.26
CA THR A 180 -47.78 -46.19 12.38
C THR A 180 -49.18 -45.60 12.15
N GLY A 181 -49.58 -45.50 10.89
CA GLY A 181 -50.97 -45.75 10.48
C GLY A 181 -51.94 -44.57 10.37
N SER A 182 -52.57 -44.52 9.19
CA SER A 182 -53.95 -44.10 8.91
C SER A 182 -54.28 -42.62 8.63
N ARG A 183 -54.67 -42.40 7.37
CA ARG A 183 -55.93 -41.80 6.86
C ARG A 183 -56.37 -40.41 7.37
N SER A 184 -56.38 -39.48 6.40
CA SER A 184 -57.41 -38.46 6.10
C SER A 184 -58.04 -37.65 7.24
N SER A 185 -57.85 -36.33 7.22
CA SER A 185 -58.96 -35.36 7.12
C SER A 185 -58.43 -33.91 7.14
N SER A 186 -59.20 -33.07 6.45
CA SER A 186 -59.11 -31.61 6.29
C SER A 186 -59.09 -30.86 7.62
N PHE A 187 -58.24 -29.84 7.77
CA PHE A 187 -58.45 -28.83 8.81
C PHE A 187 -57.79 -27.45 8.55
N VAL A 188 -58.67 -26.46 8.43
CA VAL A 188 -58.70 -25.06 8.93
C VAL A 188 -57.38 -24.31 9.14
N SER A 189 -57.28 -23.18 8.43
CA SER A 189 -56.34 -22.07 8.62
C SER A 189 -56.63 -21.31 9.91
N HIS A 190 -55.61 -21.11 10.76
CA HIS A 190 -55.64 -20.12 11.84
C HIS A 190 -54.45 -19.16 11.70
N GLU A 191 -54.78 -17.91 11.43
CA GLU A 191 -53.90 -16.76 11.33
C GLU A 191 -53.60 -16.25 12.75
N HIS A 192 -52.32 -16.16 13.12
CA HIS A 192 -51.87 -15.54 14.36
C HIS A 192 -50.80 -14.49 14.05
N ASP A 193 -51.23 -13.24 14.06
CA ASP A 193 -50.39 -12.05 14.15
C ASP A 193 -49.72 -12.00 15.52
N ALA A 194 -48.41 -12.19 15.56
CA ALA A 194 -47.59 -11.89 16.73
C ALA A 194 -46.71 -10.68 16.40
N ALA A 195 -47.11 -9.53 16.94
CA ALA A 195 -46.33 -8.29 16.90
C ALA A 195 -45.00 -8.49 17.64
N PHE A 196 -43.90 -8.38 16.91
CA PHE A 196 -42.54 -8.43 17.44
C PHE A 196 -42.19 -7.07 18.06
N THR A 197 -42.11 -7.03 19.39
CA THR A 197 -41.60 -5.86 20.14
C THR A 197 -40.07 -5.89 20.15
N PRO A 198 -39.37 -4.81 19.75
CA PRO A 198 -37.92 -4.75 19.84
C PRO A 198 -37.49 -4.63 21.31
N GLN A 199 -36.67 -5.59 21.77
CA GLN A 199 -35.99 -5.49 23.06
C GLN A 199 -34.95 -4.35 23.03
N SER A 200 -35.14 -3.37 23.91
CA SER A 200 -34.17 -2.32 24.19
C SER A 200 -32.91 -2.91 24.85
N PHE A 201 -31.76 -2.74 24.22
CA PHE A 201 -30.47 -2.98 24.83
C PHE A 201 -30.23 -1.92 25.93
N GLY A 202 -30.07 -2.38 27.17
CA GLY A 202 -29.78 -1.54 28.33
C GLY A 202 -28.30 -1.09 28.39
N PRO A 203 -27.99 -0.01 29.14
CA PRO A 203 -26.71 0.70 29.13
C PRO A 203 -25.57 0.06 29.95
N ASP A 204 -25.66 -1.20 30.37
CA ASP A 204 -24.74 -1.76 31.38
C ASP A 204 -23.38 -2.25 30.84
N PHE A 205 -23.14 -2.22 29.53
CA PHE A 205 -21.87 -2.72 28.97
C PHE A 205 -20.70 -1.73 29.09
N GLU A 206 -20.96 -0.45 29.41
CA GLU A 206 -19.92 0.58 29.37
C GLU A 206 -19.09 0.67 30.67
N ARG A 207 -19.57 0.10 31.79
CA ARG A 207 -18.88 0.23 33.09
C ARG A 207 -17.74 -0.77 33.32
N GLN A 208 -17.72 -1.90 32.62
CA GLN A 208 -16.75 -2.98 32.92
C GLN A 208 -15.40 -2.83 32.19
N SER A 209 -15.27 -1.89 31.24
CA SER A 209 -14.01 -1.71 30.48
C SER A 209 -13.05 -0.67 31.09
N GLN A 210 -13.50 0.16 32.04
CA GLN A 210 -12.67 1.20 32.64
C GLN A 210 -11.78 0.72 33.80
N GLU A 211 -12.15 -0.33 34.53
CA GLU A 211 -11.37 -0.76 35.71
C GLU A 211 -10.11 -1.56 35.36
N HIS A 212 -9.99 -2.07 34.14
CA HIS A 212 -8.83 -2.92 33.77
C HIS A 212 -7.55 -2.12 33.46
N TRP A 213 -7.64 -0.82 33.13
CA TRP A 213 -6.47 -0.03 32.72
C TRP A 213 -5.74 0.67 33.88
N GLN A 214 -6.33 0.80 35.07
CA GLN A 214 -5.67 1.49 36.19
C GLN A 214 -4.63 0.64 36.92
N ASN A 215 -4.71 -0.69 36.85
CA ASN A 215 -3.77 -1.58 37.57
C ASN A 215 -2.44 -1.85 36.86
N VAL A 216 -2.20 -1.29 35.67
CA VAL A 216 -0.96 -1.55 34.90
C VAL A 216 0.11 -0.47 35.11
N GLN A 217 -0.19 0.64 35.78
CA GLN A 217 0.74 1.78 35.92
C GLN A 217 1.60 1.82 37.19
N HIS A 218 1.61 0.78 38.05
CA HIS A 218 2.36 0.83 39.33
C HIS A 218 3.56 -0.11 39.45
N SER A 219 4.12 -0.60 38.35
CA SER A 219 5.31 -1.46 38.42
C SER A 219 6.36 -1.14 37.34
N ARG A 220 7.00 0.04 37.45
CA ARG A 220 8.32 0.28 36.84
C ARG A 220 9.19 1.07 37.81
N ASN A 221 10.04 0.33 38.50
CA ASN A 221 11.17 0.82 39.28
C ASN A 221 12.30 1.21 38.29
N PRO A 222 12.79 2.46 38.27
CA PRO A 222 13.86 2.87 37.37
C PRO A 222 15.19 2.92 38.13
N SER A 223 15.84 1.77 38.28
CA SER A 223 17.24 1.71 38.69
C SER A 223 17.80 0.36 38.27
N ASP A 224 18.99 0.41 37.67
CA ASP A 224 19.77 -0.70 37.10
C ASP A 224 19.46 -1.10 35.66
N THR A 225 20.06 -0.36 34.72
CA THR A 225 20.76 -1.01 33.60
C THR A 225 21.81 -0.07 33.02
N SER A 226 22.90 0.07 33.78
CA SER A 226 24.20 0.47 33.23
C SER A 226 24.81 -0.71 32.47
N SER A 227 25.50 -0.38 31.38
CA SER A 227 26.53 -1.21 30.74
C SER A 227 26.03 -2.41 29.92
N TYR A 228 25.83 -2.22 28.61
CA TYR A 228 26.33 -3.12 27.54
C TYR A 228 25.89 -2.57 26.17
N TYR A 229 26.63 -1.59 25.63
CA TYR A 229 26.70 -1.35 24.18
C TYR A 229 28.13 -0.91 23.83
N SER A 230 29.07 -1.83 23.99
CA SER A 230 30.39 -1.78 23.36
C SER A 230 30.38 -2.79 22.23
N GLY A 231 30.59 -2.32 21.00
CA GLY A 231 30.69 -3.18 19.83
C GLY A 231 29.86 -2.71 18.65
N SER A 232 29.90 -1.42 18.30
CA SER A 232 29.65 -1.03 16.91
C SER A 232 30.75 -1.65 16.07
N GLN A 233 30.52 -2.87 15.56
CA GLN A 233 31.19 -3.32 14.36
C GLN A 233 30.79 -2.32 13.27
N GLN A 234 31.66 -1.33 13.06
CA GLN A 234 31.79 -0.69 11.76
C GLN A 234 32.13 -1.82 10.80
N GLN A 235 31.10 -2.46 10.24
CA GLN A 235 31.23 -3.11 8.95
C GLN A 235 31.70 -1.99 8.03
N GLN A 236 33.01 -1.97 7.83
CA GLN A 236 33.70 -1.26 6.79
C GLN A 236 33.20 -1.89 5.49
N TYR A 237 31.98 -1.51 5.10
CA TYR A 237 31.53 -1.67 3.74
C TYR A 237 32.56 -0.90 2.94
N GLN A 238 33.46 -1.64 2.28
CA GLN A 238 34.18 -1.15 1.13
C GLN A 238 33.11 -0.51 0.25
N GLN A 239 33.03 0.82 0.30
CA GLN A 239 32.39 1.57 -0.75
C GLN A 239 32.98 0.96 -2.03
N PRO A 240 32.16 0.47 -2.98
CA PRO A 240 32.68 0.21 -4.31
C PRO A 240 33.42 1.49 -4.66
N GLN A 241 34.73 1.35 -4.94
CA GLN A 241 35.60 2.47 -5.24
C GLN A 241 34.79 3.44 -6.07
N GLN A 242 34.65 4.67 -5.56
CA GLN A 242 34.13 5.75 -6.38
C GLN A 242 34.86 5.58 -7.70
N TYR A 243 34.12 5.23 -8.75
CA TYR A 243 34.56 5.51 -10.08
C TYR A 243 34.84 6.99 -9.99
N GLN A 244 36.12 7.30 -9.88
CA GLN A 244 36.66 8.61 -10.06
C GLN A 244 36.23 8.92 -11.47
N GLN A 245 35.05 9.52 -11.59
CA GLN A 245 34.55 10.10 -12.80
C GLN A 245 35.60 11.17 -13.08
N GLN A 246 36.64 10.75 -13.80
CA GLN A 246 37.34 11.64 -14.69
C GLN A 246 36.20 12.37 -15.41
N PRO A 247 36.10 13.69 -15.25
CA PRO A 247 35.13 14.45 -16.01
C PRO A 247 35.31 14.02 -17.47
N PRO A 248 34.23 13.71 -18.22
CA PRO A 248 34.36 13.43 -19.63
C PRO A 248 35.15 14.58 -20.22
N GLN A 249 36.39 14.28 -20.63
CA GLN A 249 37.15 15.12 -21.52
C GLN A 249 36.30 15.16 -22.78
N TYR A 250 35.47 16.20 -22.89
CA TYR A 250 34.97 16.61 -24.19
C TYR A 250 36.21 16.86 -25.02
N GLN A 251 36.56 15.88 -25.85
CA GLN A 251 37.54 16.01 -26.91
C GLN A 251 37.09 17.21 -27.75
N GLN A 252 37.71 18.36 -27.51
CA GLN A 252 37.91 19.41 -28.50
C GLN A 252 38.80 18.83 -29.61
N GLN A 253 38.27 17.91 -30.40
CA GLN A 253 38.99 17.32 -31.51
C GLN A 253 38.14 17.37 -32.77
N GLN A 254 37.65 18.56 -33.09
CA GLN A 254 37.22 18.94 -34.44
C GLN A 254 37.38 20.46 -34.60
N GLN A 255 38.62 20.91 -34.86
CA GLN A 255 38.91 22.11 -35.69
C GLN A 255 40.43 22.26 -35.88
N GLN A 256 41.07 21.24 -36.44
CA GLN A 256 42.38 21.42 -37.05
C GLN A 256 42.53 20.48 -38.25
N SER A 257 41.63 20.66 -39.22
CA SER A 257 41.85 20.19 -40.58
C SER A 257 42.11 21.39 -41.47
N THR A 258 43.40 21.68 -41.60
CA THR A 258 44.08 21.87 -42.89
C THR A 258 43.46 22.87 -43.86
N GLN A 259 44.17 23.99 -44.03
CA GLN A 259 44.12 24.79 -45.25
C GLN A 259 44.25 23.90 -46.50
N PRO A 260 43.56 24.25 -47.58
CA PRO A 260 44.18 24.29 -48.89
C PRO A 260 44.13 25.71 -49.46
N GLY A 261 45.21 26.07 -50.13
CA GLY A 261 45.43 27.38 -50.69
C GLY A 261 44.49 27.75 -51.82
N GLY A 262 44.34 29.07 -51.95
CA GLY A 262 44.24 29.89 -53.16
C GLY A 262 43.58 29.31 -54.41
N TYR A 263 42.56 30.03 -54.92
CA TYR A 263 42.52 30.67 -56.25
C TYR A 263 41.43 31.78 -56.15
N PHE A 264 41.79 33.06 -56.25
CA PHE A 264 41.72 33.88 -57.48
C PHE A 264 40.38 33.83 -58.23
N PHE A 265 39.56 34.88 -58.10
CA PHE A 265 38.68 35.52 -59.11
C PHE A 265 37.96 36.65 -58.34
N GLY A 266 38.17 37.94 -58.62
CA GLY A 266 37.83 38.59 -59.88
C GLY A 266 36.58 39.43 -59.62
N GLY A 267 36.77 40.72 -59.35
CA GLY A 267 35.70 41.64 -58.99
C GLY A 267 34.77 41.97 -60.16
N TYR A 268 33.60 42.52 -59.83
CA TYR A 268 32.93 43.56 -60.61
C TYR A 268 32.16 44.44 -59.62
N GLY A 269 32.44 45.75 -59.67
CA GLY A 269 31.64 46.75 -59.00
C GLY A 269 30.33 46.98 -59.74
N TYR A 270 29.34 47.49 -59.01
CA TYR A 270 28.28 48.32 -59.57
C TYR A 270 28.07 49.51 -58.66
N ALA A 271 28.12 50.68 -59.28
CA ALA A 271 27.76 51.97 -58.72
C ALA A 271 26.26 52.04 -58.43
N GLN A 272 25.89 52.80 -57.40
CA GLN A 272 25.12 54.03 -57.53
C GLN A 272 25.21 54.85 -56.24
#